data_AF-A0A834JV92-F1
#
_entry.id   AF-A0A834JV92-F1
#
_cell.length_a   1.000
_cell.length_b   1.000
_cell.length_c   1.000
_cell.angle_alpha   90.00
_cell.angle_beta   90.00
_cell.angle_gamma   90.00
#
_symmetry.space_group_name_H-M   'P 1'
#
loop_
_entity.id
_entity.type
_entity.pdbx_description
1 polymer ?
#
loop_
_entity_poly.entity_id
_entity_poly.type
_entity_poly.pdbx_seq_one_letter_code
_entity_poly.pdbx_strand_id
1 'polypeptide(L)'
;MHLEEHKGLLVAKDHPAYKRLIKIIENILIKNRDLISIENKNWTLTIIDSPIKNAYERNIFVFLGILNIIDNDDQLSVILAHEMAHALLLHSVEQFSHALLIDVLMTIPILLLWASFPDSLAFLLHVIGQHIVNLLHNLPYSRSLENEADEVGLKLAAKACVDVREAVVFWGTMRVLSEMKLASKIVPWLSTHPAHGDREKSLNKKITKAIELMKSSGCPELNPIDPRNTFYKRTLKDHEFYFKQKGIIIT
;
A
#
# COMPACT_ATOMS: atom_id res chain seq x y z
N MET A 1 6.95 16.63 16.33
CA MET A 1 5.85 17.60 16.15
C MET A 1 4.52 16.88 15.89
N HIS A 2 4.40 15.97 14.91
CA HIS A 2 3.11 15.31 14.58
C HIS A 2 2.61 14.17 15.50
N LEU A 3 3.46 13.57 16.36
CA LEU A 3 3.06 12.47 17.25
C LEU A 3 2.15 12.98 18.38
N GLU A 4 2.33 14.24 18.79
CA GLU A 4 1.50 14.92 19.80
C GLU A 4 0.04 15.09 19.32
N GLU A 5 -0.18 15.38 18.03
CA GLU A 5 -1.51 15.62 17.45
C GLU A 5 -2.39 14.37 17.36
N HIS A 6 -1.80 13.16 17.40
CA HIS A 6 -2.52 11.90 17.18
C HIS A 6 -2.39 10.89 18.33
N LYS A 7 -1.85 11.29 19.49
CA LYS A 7 -1.74 10.42 20.68
C LYS A 7 -3.06 9.76 21.08
N GLY A 8 -4.19 10.47 20.88
CA GLY A 8 -5.53 9.96 21.17
C GLY A 8 -6.12 8.99 20.13
N LEU A 9 -5.47 8.80 18.98
CA LEU A 9 -5.91 7.92 17.89
C LEU A 9 -5.06 6.64 17.79
N LEU A 10 -4.09 6.48 18.68
CA LEU A 10 -3.25 5.29 18.77
C LEU A 10 -4.03 4.17 19.44
N VAL A 11 -4.14 3.03 18.75
CA VAL A 11 -4.72 1.83 19.34
C VAL A 11 -3.82 1.33 20.47
N ALA A 12 -4.41 1.06 21.63
CA ALA A 12 -3.70 0.55 22.80
C ALA A 12 -3.04 -0.81 22.52
N LYS A 13 -1.88 -1.07 23.14
CA LYS A 13 -1.09 -2.28 22.89
C LYS A 13 -1.78 -3.58 23.33
N ASP A 14 -2.73 -3.49 24.26
CA ASP A 14 -3.53 -4.60 24.76
C ASP A 14 -4.72 -4.95 23.84
N HIS A 15 -5.07 -4.07 22.90
CA HIS A 15 -6.15 -4.25 21.94
C HIS A 15 -5.94 -5.53 21.09
N PRO A 16 -6.99 -6.35 20.85
CA PRO A 16 -6.87 -7.60 20.10
C PRO A 16 -6.26 -7.43 18.70
N ALA A 17 -6.64 -6.36 17.98
CA ALA A 17 -6.06 -6.06 16.68
C ALA A 17 -4.55 -5.81 16.77
N TYR A 18 -4.09 -5.07 17.79
CA TYR A 18 -2.67 -4.81 17.98
C TYR A 18 -1.87 -6.10 18.16
N LYS A 19 -2.36 -7.01 19.01
CA LYS A 19 -1.74 -8.32 19.25
C LYS A 19 -1.70 -9.17 17.97
N ARG A 20 -2.79 -9.17 17.18
CA ARG A 20 -2.87 -9.87 15.89
C ARG A 20 -1.83 -9.34 14.91
N LEU A 21 -1.73 -8.01 14.74
CA LEU A 21 -0.76 -7.39 13.83
C LEU A 21 0.68 -7.66 14.25
N ILE A 22 1.02 -7.50 15.54
CA ILE A 22 2.37 -7.78 16.04
C ILE A 22 2.78 -9.21 15.76
N LYS A 23 1.91 -10.19 16.03
CA LYS A 23 2.23 -11.60 15.78
C LYS A 23 2.58 -11.85 14.30
N ILE A 24 1.86 -11.23 13.37
CA ILE A 24 2.11 -11.34 11.94
C ILE A 24 3.44 -10.67 11.56
N ILE A 25 3.68 -9.45 12.05
CA ILE A 25 4.92 -8.70 11.79
C ILE A 25 6.13 -9.46 12.32
N GLU A 26 6.06 -9.99 13.54
CA GLU A 26 7.13 -10.80 14.14
C GLU A 26 7.45 -12.03 13.28
N ASN A 27 6.42 -12.72 12.77
CA ASN A 27 6.65 -13.84 11.84
C ASN A 27 7.36 -13.40 10.56
N ILE A 28 6.94 -12.28 9.95
CA ILE A 28 7.59 -11.74 8.74
C ILE A 28 9.05 -11.38 9.05
N LEU A 29 9.32 -10.71 10.17
CA LEU A 29 10.67 -10.33 10.58
C LEU A 29 11.57 -11.55 10.79
N ILE A 30 11.11 -12.55 11.56
CA ILE A 30 11.87 -13.76 11.87
C ILE A 30 12.22 -14.53 10.58
N LYS A 31 11.25 -14.66 9.67
CA LYS A 31 11.42 -15.40 8.42
C LYS A 31 12.24 -14.68 7.36
N ASN A 32 12.49 -13.38 7.56
CA ASN A 32 13.30 -12.57 6.66
C ASN A 32 14.57 -12.00 7.32
N ARG A 33 15.00 -12.57 8.46
CA ARG A 33 16.17 -12.11 9.23
C ARG A 33 17.51 -12.20 8.47
N ASP A 34 17.56 -12.98 7.40
CA ASP A 34 18.71 -13.08 6.49
C ASP A 34 18.93 -11.79 5.67
N LEU A 35 17.93 -10.90 5.63
CA LEU A 35 18.07 -9.58 5.03
C LEU A 35 18.68 -8.61 6.05
N ILE A 36 19.90 -8.16 5.80
CA ILE A 36 20.63 -7.19 6.65
C ILE A 36 19.78 -5.94 6.93
N SER A 37 19.02 -5.47 5.93
CA SER A 37 18.13 -4.31 6.03
C SER A 37 16.97 -4.52 7.02
N ILE A 38 16.62 -5.77 7.33
CA ILE A 38 15.62 -6.13 8.35
C ILE A 38 16.28 -6.28 9.72
N GLU A 39 17.42 -6.98 9.80
CA GLU A 39 18.15 -7.26 11.04
C GLU A 39 18.61 -5.97 11.74
N ASN A 40 19.16 -5.01 10.98
CA ASN A 40 19.71 -3.77 11.52
C ASN A 40 18.67 -2.66 11.74
N LYS A 41 17.38 -2.94 11.53
CA LYS A 41 16.32 -1.93 11.57
C LYS A 41 15.47 -2.06 12.83
N ASN A 42 15.32 -0.96 13.56
CA ASN A 42 14.38 -0.89 14.69
C ASN A 42 12.95 -0.67 14.17
N TRP A 43 12.11 -1.69 14.26
CA TRP A 43 10.73 -1.67 13.79
C TRP A 43 9.78 -1.13 14.87
N THR A 44 8.94 -0.18 14.49
CA THR A 44 7.84 0.31 15.34
C THR A 44 6.52 0.14 14.59
N LEU A 45 5.50 -0.41 15.28
CA LEU A 45 4.14 -0.52 14.75
C LEU A 45 3.31 0.65 15.28
N THR A 46 2.66 1.37 14.36
CA THR A 46 1.70 2.43 14.69
C THR A 46 0.37 2.08 14.04
N ILE A 47 -0.65 1.82 14.88
CA ILE A 47 -2.02 1.57 14.42
C ILE A 47 -2.84 2.83 14.69
N ILE A 48 -3.48 3.33 13.64
CA ILE A 48 -4.28 4.56 13.68
C ILE A 48 -5.75 4.19 13.46
N ASP A 49 -6.60 4.56 14.41
CA ASP A 49 -8.05 4.48 14.28
C ASP A 49 -8.63 5.80 13.76
N SER A 50 -8.20 6.20 12.55
CA SER A 50 -8.63 7.44 11.91
C SER A 50 -8.35 7.40 10.41
N PRO A 51 -9.19 8.01 9.55
CA PRO A 51 -8.92 8.13 8.12
C PRO A 51 -7.78 9.11 7.78
N ILE A 52 -7.17 9.78 8.78
CA ILE A 52 -6.19 10.83 8.59
C ILE A 52 -4.81 10.25 8.24
N LYS A 53 -4.27 10.69 7.10
CA LYS A 53 -2.93 10.36 6.59
C LYS A 53 -1.85 10.75 7.59
N ASN A 54 -0.99 9.81 7.96
CA ASN A 54 0.28 10.08 8.62
C ASN A 54 1.34 9.13 8.09
N ALA A 55 2.45 9.66 7.58
CA ALA A 55 3.62 8.88 7.19
C ALA A 55 4.78 9.25 8.12
N TYR A 56 5.49 8.26 8.65
CA TYR A 56 6.75 8.46 9.34
C TYR A 56 7.79 7.49 8.80
N GLU A 57 9.03 7.95 8.73
CA GLU A 57 10.16 7.29 8.08
C GLU A 57 10.60 5.94 8.70
N ARG A 58 9.96 5.46 9.78
CA ARG A 58 10.44 4.29 10.55
C ARG A 58 9.36 3.35 11.08
N ASN A 59 8.09 3.56 10.72
CA ASN A 59 7.00 2.79 11.31
C ASN A 59 6.19 2.05 10.25
N ILE A 60 5.71 0.86 10.61
CA ILE A 60 4.65 0.18 9.89
C ILE A 60 3.35 0.91 10.26
N PHE A 61 2.67 1.49 9.28
CA PHE A 61 1.41 2.21 9.46
C PHE A 61 0.25 1.36 9.01
N VAL A 62 -0.72 1.16 9.89
CA VAL A 62 -1.96 0.46 9.53
C VAL A 62 -3.17 1.21 10.02
N PHE A 63 -4.09 1.47 9.10
CA PHE A 63 -5.40 2.03 9.40
C PHE A 63 -6.35 0.91 9.83
N LEU A 64 -6.98 1.03 11.00
CA LEU A 64 -7.84 -0.03 11.53
C LEU A 64 -8.98 -0.40 10.58
N GLY A 65 -9.49 0.57 9.80
CA GLY A 65 -10.53 0.37 8.79
C GLY A 65 -10.18 -0.65 7.71
N ILE A 66 -8.90 -0.94 7.44
CA ILE A 66 -8.51 -1.98 6.48
C ILE A 66 -8.93 -3.39 6.95
N LEU A 67 -9.01 -3.59 8.26
CA LEU A 67 -9.40 -4.88 8.86
C LEU A 67 -10.85 -5.28 8.54
N ASN A 68 -11.70 -4.32 8.18
CA ASN A 68 -13.08 -4.59 7.77
C ASN A 68 -13.17 -5.23 6.38
N ILE A 69 -12.12 -5.10 5.57
CA ILE A 69 -12.10 -5.59 4.18
C ILE A 69 -11.27 -6.86 4.05
N ILE A 70 -10.31 -7.05 4.95
CA ILE A 70 -9.45 -8.22 4.98
C ILE A 70 -10.23 -9.46 5.44
N ASP A 71 -10.10 -10.54 4.68
CA ASP A 71 -10.81 -11.79 4.95
C ASP A 71 -10.04 -12.76 5.86
N ASN A 72 -8.71 -12.71 5.84
CA ASN A 72 -7.87 -13.65 6.57
C ASN A 72 -6.50 -13.06 6.92
N ASP A 73 -5.73 -13.80 7.73
CA ASP A 73 -4.39 -13.38 8.15
C ASP A 73 -3.39 -13.36 6.99
N ASP A 74 -3.60 -14.13 5.92
CA ASP A 74 -2.72 -14.11 4.75
C ASP A 74 -2.84 -12.77 4.01
N GLN A 75 -4.06 -12.28 3.76
CA GLN A 75 -4.30 -10.94 3.21
C GLN A 75 -3.74 -9.84 4.12
N LEU A 76 -3.92 -9.94 5.44
CA LEU A 76 -3.32 -8.99 6.39
C LEU A 76 -1.79 -9.01 6.31
N SER A 77 -1.19 -10.20 6.20
CA SER A 77 0.25 -10.37 6.10
C SER A 77 0.82 -9.77 4.81
N VAL A 78 0.11 -9.89 3.69
CA VAL A 78 0.49 -9.25 2.41
C VAL A 78 0.55 -7.72 2.57
N ILE A 79 -0.47 -7.12 3.19
CA ILE A 79 -0.52 -5.66 3.39
C ILE A 79 0.59 -5.21 4.34
N LEU A 80 0.79 -5.92 5.44
CA LEU A 80 1.87 -5.62 6.37
C LEU A 80 3.25 -5.74 5.72
N ALA A 81 3.45 -6.77 4.89
CA ALA A 81 4.67 -6.94 4.12
C ALA A 81 4.89 -5.82 3.08
N HIS A 82 3.81 -5.30 2.47
CA HIS A 82 3.82 -4.13 1.59
C HIS A 82 4.27 -2.86 2.33
N GLU A 83 3.71 -2.60 3.52
CA GLU A 83 4.14 -1.46 4.36
C GLU A 83 5.61 -1.60 4.81
N MET A 84 6.03 -2.83 5.14
CA MET A 84 7.43 -3.12 5.45
C MET A 84 8.34 -2.88 4.25
N ALA A 85 7.89 -3.19 3.03
CA ALA A 85 8.63 -2.93 1.81
C ALA A 85 8.84 -1.42 1.59
N HIS A 86 7.81 -0.60 1.75
CA HIS A 86 7.96 0.87 1.72
C HIS A 86 9.01 1.36 2.71
N ALA A 87 8.99 0.83 3.93
CA ALA A 87 9.96 1.19 4.96
C ALA A 87 11.38 0.72 4.57
N LEU A 88 11.55 -0.49 4.04
CA LEU A 88 12.86 -1.03 3.64
C LEU A 88 13.49 -0.28 2.48
N LEU A 89 12.66 0.11 1.51
CA LEU A 89 13.07 0.83 0.31
C LEU A 89 13.18 2.34 0.53
N LEU A 90 12.81 2.82 1.72
CA LEU A 90 12.86 4.25 2.08
C LEU A 90 12.02 5.13 1.15
N HIS A 91 10.91 4.62 0.61
CA HIS A 91 10.09 5.32 -0.37
C HIS A 91 9.61 6.70 0.10
N SER A 92 9.39 6.92 1.41
CA SER A 92 9.02 8.24 1.94
C SER A 92 10.16 9.26 1.81
N VAL A 93 11.40 8.83 2.06
CA VAL A 93 12.60 9.64 1.94
C VAL A 93 12.89 9.90 0.46
N GLU A 94 12.78 8.85 -0.36
CA GLU A 94 12.96 8.93 -1.80
C GLU A 94 11.97 9.92 -2.40
N GLN A 95 10.68 9.78 -2.10
CA GLN A 95 9.62 10.67 -2.57
C GLN A 95 9.85 12.13 -2.15
N PHE A 96 10.29 12.37 -0.91
CA PHE A 96 10.61 13.72 -0.44
C PHE A 96 11.81 14.30 -1.19
N SER A 97 12.91 13.55 -1.31
CA SER A 97 14.10 13.97 -2.03
C SER A 97 13.83 14.23 -3.52
N HIS A 98 13.00 13.39 -4.13
CA HIS A 98 12.59 13.52 -5.52
C HIS A 98 11.70 14.74 -5.73
N ALA A 99 10.76 15.02 -4.81
CA ALA A 99 9.94 16.22 -4.88
C ALA A 99 10.80 17.49 -4.82
N LEU A 100 11.76 17.55 -3.90
CA LEU A 100 12.70 18.67 -3.80
C LEU A 100 13.52 18.84 -5.08
N LEU A 101 13.99 17.75 -5.67
CA LEU A 101 14.71 17.80 -6.94
C LEU A 101 13.84 18.39 -8.05
N ILE A 102 12.59 17.97 -8.17
CA ILE A 102 11.65 18.51 -9.16
C ILE A 102 11.39 19.99 -8.92
N ASP A 103 11.19 20.43 -7.67
CA ASP A 103 10.99 21.84 -7.35
C ASP A 103 12.20 22.70 -7.77
N VAL A 104 13.41 22.21 -7.52
CA VAL A 104 14.65 22.87 -7.96
C VAL A 104 14.72 22.94 -9.49
N LEU A 105 14.44 21.83 -10.19
CA LEU A 105 14.46 21.77 -11.65
C LEU A 105 13.41 22.70 -12.28
N MET A 106 12.25 22.85 -11.65
CA MET A 106 11.17 23.71 -12.13
C MET A 106 11.39 25.19 -11.82
N THR A 107 12.35 25.54 -10.95
CA THR A 107 12.61 26.92 -10.55
C THR A 107 12.94 27.82 -11.75
N ILE A 108 13.88 27.43 -12.62
CA ILE A 108 14.27 28.24 -13.79
C ILE A 108 13.13 28.38 -14.81
N PRO A 109 12.45 27.29 -15.25
CA PRO A 109 11.27 27.40 -16.12
C PRO A 109 10.18 28.31 -15.57
N ILE A 110 9.90 28.23 -14.27
CA ILE A 110 8.91 29.10 -13.62
C ILE A 110 9.39 30.56 -13.69
N LEU A 111 10.63 30.86 -13.27
CA LEU A 111 11.16 32.23 -13.32
C LEU A 111 11.12 32.83 -14.73
N LEU A 112 11.46 32.05 -15.76
CA LEU A 112 11.38 32.49 -17.16
C LEU A 112 9.94 32.77 -17.60
N LEU A 113 8.98 31.95 -17.16
CA LEU A 113 7.55 32.17 -17.40
C LEU A 113 7.09 33.52 -16.82
N TRP A 114 7.44 33.79 -15.56
CA TRP A 114 7.06 35.04 -14.88
C TRP A 114 7.80 36.26 -15.42
N ALA A 115 9.01 36.10 -15.95
CA ALA A 115 9.75 37.19 -16.58
C ALA A 115 9.26 37.53 -18.01
N SER A 116 8.68 36.56 -18.72
CA SER A 116 8.36 36.69 -20.16
C SER A 116 6.91 37.03 -20.47
N PHE A 117 5.98 36.79 -19.54
CA PHE A 117 4.54 36.95 -19.75
C PHE A 117 3.90 37.89 -18.72
N PRO A 118 2.79 38.57 -19.05
CA PRO A 118 2.00 39.30 -18.07
C PRO A 118 1.52 38.38 -16.94
N ASP A 119 1.43 38.91 -15.71
CA ASP A 119 1.15 38.14 -14.48
C ASP A 119 -0.03 37.16 -14.60
N SER A 120 -1.14 37.58 -15.21
CA SER A 120 -2.33 36.73 -15.37
C SER A 120 -2.08 35.51 -16.28
N LEU A 121 -1.31 35.70 -17.35
CA LEU A 121 -0.95 34.63 -18.27
C LEU A 121 0.16 33.74 -17.68
N ALA A 122 1.16 34.34 -17.02
CA ALA A 122 2.22 33.60 -16.32
C ALA A 122 1.63 32.68 -15.24
N PHE A 123 0.68 33.19 -14.45
CA PHE A 123 -0.03 32.41 -13.43
C PHE A 123 -0.79 31.22 -14.05
N LEU A 124 -1.58 31.46 -15.10
CA LEU A 124 -2.33 30.40 -15.79
C LEU A 124 -1.39 29.31 -16.33
N LEU A 125 -0.31 29.71 -17.00
CA LEU A 125 0.68 28.79 -17.56
C LEU A 125 1.42 28.02 -16.47
N HIS A 126 1.72 28.65 -15.33
CA HIS A 126 2.32 27.99 -14.18
C HIS A 126 1.38 26.90 -13.62
N VAL A 127 0.10 27.19 -13.42
CA VAL A 127 -0.89 26.21 -12.93
C VAL A 127 -1.02 25.02 -13.90
N ILE A 128 -1.10 25.30 -15.21
CA ILE A 128 -1.12 24.25 -16.23
C ILE A 128 0.18 23.42 -16.19
N GLY A 129 1.33 24.08 -16.08
CA GLY A 129 2.64 23.43 -15.97
C GLY A 129 2.73 22.49 -14.76
N GLN A 130 2.27 22.94 -13.59
CA GLN A 130 2.19 22.09 -12.39
C GLN A 130 1.28 20.88 -12.61
N HIS A 131 0.13 21.06 -13.28
CA HIS A 131 -0.76 19.95 -13.59
C HIS A 131 -0.12 18.94 -14.53
N ILE A 132 0.61 19.41 -15.55
CA ILE A 132 1.36 18.57 -16.48
C ILE A 132 2.44 17.77 -15.75
N VAL A 133 3.26 18.43 -14.90
CA VAL A 133 4.29 17.74 -14.09
C VAL A 133 3.63 16.69 -13.19
N ASN A 134 2.52 17.04 -12.55
CA ASN A 134 1.82 16.09 -11.70
C ASN A 134 1.34 14.85 -12.48
N LEU A 135 0.70 15.04 -13.63
CA LEU A 135 0.15 13.95 -14.45
C LEU A 135 1.22 13.10 -15.13
N LEU A 136 2.26 13.72 -15.69
CA LEU A 136 3.25 13.05 -16.52
C LEU A 136 4.46 12.54 -15.72
N HIS A 137 4.69 13.07 -14.53
CA HIS A 137 5.84 12.72 -13.71
C HIS A 137 5.45 12.20 -12.33
N ASN A 138 4.78 13.01 -11.50
CA ASN A 138 4.55 12.64 -10.09
C ASN A 138 3.66 11.40 -9.94
N LEU A 139 2.58 11.30 -10.74
CA LEU A 139 1.69 10.14 -10.70
C LEU A 139 2.37 8.85 -11.20
N PRO A 140 3.04 8.80 -12.37
CA PRO A 140 3.81 7.63 -12.78
C PRO A 140 4.88 7.22 -11.78
N TYR A 141 5.61 8.18 -11.21
CA TYR A 141 6.65 7.93 -10.22
C TYR A 141 6.07 7.34 -8.92
N SER A 142 4.97 7.90 -8.41
CA SER A 142 4.28 7.30 -7.25
C SER A 142 3.81 5.86 -7.54
N ARG A 143 3.35 5.57 -8.76
CA ARG A 143 2.97 4.21 -9.16
C ARG A 143 4.17 3.26 -9.25
N SER A 144 5.36 3.73 -9.64
CA SER A 144 6.55 2.86 -9.64
C SER A 144 6.94 2.45 -8.23
N LEU A 145 6.89 3.36 -7.26
CA LEU A 145 7.14 3.05 -5.85
C LEU A 145 6.16 2.00 -5.30
N GLU A 146 4.87 2.10 -5.64
CA GLU A 146 3.88 1.10 -5.25
C GLU A 146 4.13 -0.27 -5.88
N ASN A 147 4.51 -0.33 -7.16
CA ASN A 147 4.84 -1.59 -7.83
C ASN A 147 6.09 -2.27 -7.25
N GLU A 148 7.06 -1.47 -6.81
CA GLU A 148 8.26 -1.96 -6.15
C GLU A 148 7.94 -2.50 -4.75
N ALA A 149 7.14 -1.77 -3.98
CA ALA A 149 6.66 -2.20 -2.68
C ALA A 149 5.80 -3.47 -2.77
N ASP A 150 4.95 -3.59 -3.79
CA ASP A 150 4.20 -4.82 -4.09
C ASP A 150 5.14 -6.01 -4.32
N GLU A 151 6.20 -5.82 -5.10
CA GLU A 151 7.11 -6.91 -5.44
C GLU A 151 7.95 -7.35 -4.24
N VAL A 152 8.51 -6.41 -3.49
CA VAL A 152 9.29 -6.70 -2.30
C VAL A 152 8.38 -7.27 -1.20
N GLY A 153 7.21 -6.68 -0.99
CA GLY A 153 6.21 -7.16 -0.04
C GLY A 153 5.77 -8.60 -0.35
N LEU A 154 5.52 -8.92 -1.62
CA LEU A 154 5.18 -10.29 -2.03
C LEU A 154 6.30 -11.29 -1.70
N LYS A 155 7.57 -10.90 -1.85
CA LYS A 155 8.73 -11.75 -1.49
C LYS A 155 8.84 -11.93 0.02
N LEU A 156 8.65 -10.86 0.80
CA LEU A 156 8.65 -10.92 2.26
C LEU A 156 7.54 -11.84 2.79
N ALA A 157 6.34 -11.72 2.24
CA ALA A 157 5.19 -12.56 2.56
C ALA A 157 5.44 -14.03 2.18
N ALA A 158 5.99 -14.28 0.97
CA ALA A 158 6.36 -15.63 0.54
C ALA A 158 7.33 -16.31 1.53
N LYS A 159 8.40 -15.62 1.92
CA LYS A 159 9.36 -16.14 2.91
C LYS A 159 8.72 -16.37 4.28
N ALA A 160 7.74 -15.54 4.63
CA ALA A 160 6.94 -15.67 5.85
C ALA A 160 5.91 -16.82 5.83
N CYS A 161 5.87 -17.60 4.74
CA CYS A 161 4.95 -18.72 4.54
C CYS A 161 3.47 -18.31 4.47
N VAL A 162 3.22 -17.09 4.01
CA VAL A 162 1.89 -16.55 3.72
C VAL A 162 1.38 -17.11 2.40
N ASP A 163 0.09 -17.43 2.29
CA ASP A 163 -0.51 -17.74 0.99
C ASP A 163 -0.52 -16.51 0.08
N VAL A 164 0.55 -16.34 -0.69
CA VAL A 164 0.74 -15.19 -1.58
C VAL A 164 -0.31 -15.04 -2.68
N ARG A 165 -1.15 -16.06 -2.92
CA ARG A 165 -2.28 -15.97 -3.85
C ARG A 165 -3.34 -14.99 -3.34
N GLU A 166 -3.42 -14.82 -2.01
CA GLU A 166 -4.31 -13.85 -1.36
C GLU A 166 -3.94 -12.40 -1.68
N ALA A 167 -2.70 -12.11 -2.10
CA ALA A 167 -2.34 -10.79 -2.59
C ALA A 167 -3.17 -10.39 -3.81
N VAL A 168 -3.39 -11.34 -4.74
CA VAL A 168 -4.20 -11.11 -5.94
C VAL A 168 -5.67 -10.89 -5.58
N VAL A 169 -6.18 -11.64 -4.60
CA VAL A 169 -7.56 -11.52 -4.11
C VAL A 169 -7.79 -10.17 -3.43
N PHE A 170 -6.85 -9.73 -2.60
CA PHE A 170 -6.93 -8.42 -1.95
C PHE A 170 -6.95 -7.28 -2.99
N TRP A 171 -6.01 -7.28 -3.93
CA TRP A 171 -5.96 -6.23 -4.96
C TRP A 171 -7.13 -6.30 -5.94
N GLY A 172 -7.62 -7.50 -6.25
CA GLY A 172 -8.88 -7.68 -6.98
C GLY A 172 -10.06 -7.08 -6.23
N THR A 173 -10.12 -7.25 -4.90
CA THR A 173 -11.14 -6.64 -4.05
C THR A 173 -11.08 -5.11 -4.12
N MET A 174 -9.88 -4.52 -4.07
CA MET A 174 -9.69 -3.08 -4.23
C MET A 174 -10.14 -2.59 -5.61
N ARG A 175 -9.85 -3.35 -6.68
CA ARG A 175 -10.32 -3.03 -8.03
C ARG A 175 -11.85 -3.04 -8.10
N VAL A 176 -12.51 -4.08 -7.59
CA VAL A 176 -13.98 -4.17 -7.61
C VAL A 176 -14.61 -3.00 -6.82
N LEU A 177 -14.09 -2.68 -5.63
CA LEU A 177 -14.55 -1.52 -4.86
C LEU A 177 -14.33 -0.20 -5.62
N SER A 178 -13.27 -0.09 -6.42
CA SER A 178 -13.00 1.07 -7.27
C SER A 178 -13.96 1.17 -8.44
N GLU A 179 -14.26 0.05 -9.12
CA GLU A 179 -15.26 -0.04 -10.20
C GLU A 179 -16.66 0.35 -9.69
N MET A 180 -16.98 -0.01 -8.43
CA MET A 180 -18.23 0.39 -7.77
C MET A 180 -18.23 1.85 -7.27
N LYS A 181 -17.11 2.59 -7.40
CA LYS A 181 -16.91 3.96 -6.87
C LYS A 181 -17.03 4.06 -5.35
N LEU A 182 -16.64 3.00 -4.66
CA LEU A 182 -16.72 2.86 -3.20
C LEU A 182 -15.34 2.86 -2.52
N ALA A 183 -14.29 2.52 -3.26
CA ALA A 183 -12.91 2.44 -2.81
C ALA A 183 -12.46 3.62 -1.93
N SER A 184 -12.50 4.86 -2.44
CA SER A 184 -12.00 6.04 -1.72
C SER A 184 -12.85 6.44 -0.51
N LYS A 185 -14.12 6.02 -0.47
CA LYS A 185 -15.05 6.32 0.63
C LYS A 185 -14.91 5.34 1.80
N ILE A 186 -14.61 4.08 1.48
CA ILE A 186 -14.68 2.97 2.42
C ILE A 186 -13.28 2.52 2.87
N VAL A 187 -12.25 2.80 2.07
CA VAL A 187 -10.88 2.34 2.30
C VAL A 187 -9.92 3.53 2.42
N PRO A 188 -9.75 4.12 3.62
CA PRO A 188 -8.80 5.23 3.81
C PRO A 188 -7.39 4.91 3.33
N TRP A 189 -6.97 3.65 3.45
CA TRP A 189 -5.68 3.16 2.95
C TRP A 189 -5.46 3.40 1.44
N LEU A 190 -6.52 3.40 0.62
CA LEU A 190 -6.40 3.70 -0.82
C LEU A 190 -6.09 5.18 -1.11
N SER A 191 -6.20 6.05 -0.09
CA SER A 191 -5.78 7.46 -0.20
C SER A 191 -4.26 7.60 -0.15
N THR A 192 -3.55 6.66 0.48
CA THR A 192 -2.08 6.60 0.50
C THR A 192 -1.52 5.58 -0.47
N HIS A 193 -2.27 4.51 -0.77
CA HIS A 193 -1.89 3.46 -1.72
C HIS A 193 -2.95 3.30 -2.81
N PRO A 194 -2.96 4.15 -3.84
CA PRO A 194 -3.96 4.07 -4.90
C PRO A 194 -3.93 2.69 -5.58
N ALA A 195 -5.09 2.02 -5.62
CA ALA A 195 -5.28 0.81 -6.40
C ALA A 195 -5.36 1.18 -7.89
N HIS A 196 -4.20 1.37 -8.53
CA HIS A 196 -4.18 1.51 -9.99
C HIS A 196 -4.37 0.13 -10.64
N GLY A 197 -5.09 0.09 -11.76
CA GLY A 197 -5.64 -1.14 -12.35
C GLY A 197 -4.64 -2.25 -12.72
N ASP A 198 -3.34 -1.94 -12.75
CA ASP A 198 -2.30 -2.90 -13.12
C ASP A 198 -1.67 -3.67 -11.95
N ARG A 199 -1.94 -3.31 -10.68
CA ARG A 199 -1.28 -3.95 -9.51
C ARG A 199 -1.63 -5.43 -9.37
N GLU A 200 -2.92 -5.75 -9.36
CA GLU A 200 -3.44 -7.12 -9.33
C GLU A 200 -2.83 -7.97 -10.46
N LYS A 201 -2.80 -7.44 -11.68
CA LYS A 201 -2.24 -8.13 -12.85
C LYS A 201 -0.73 -8.33 -12.74
N SER A 202 0.00 -7.33 -12.24
CA SER A 202 1.44 -7.38 -11.98
C SER A 202 1.78 -8.45 -10.94
N LEU A 203 1.05 -8.47 -9.83
CA LEU A 203 1.20 -9.46 -8.77
C LEU A 203 0.84 -10.86 -9.26
N ASN A 204 -0.25 -11.01 -10.00
CA ASN A 204 -0.68 -12.32 -10.53
C ASN A 204 0.40 -12.96 -11.43
N LYS A 205 1.13 -12.16 -12.21
CA LYS A 205 2.29 -12.62 -13.01
C LYS A 205 3.46 -13.10 -12.15
N LYS A 206 3.59 -12.60 -10.92
CA LYS A 206 4.69 -12.90 -9.99
C LYS A 206 4.37 -14.08 -9.05
N ILE A 207 3.12 -14.54 -8.98
CA ILE A 207 2.69 -15.61 -8.07
C ILE A 207 3.49 -16.90 -8.22
N THR A 208 3.75 -17.37 -9.44
CA THR A 208 4.53 -18.61 -9.64
C THR A 208 5.90 -18.52 -8.98
N LYS A 209 6.62 -17.41 -9.22
CA LYS A 209 7.94 -17.16 -8.62
C LYS A 209 7.86 -16.98 -7.10
N ALA A 210 6.80 -16.35 -6.59
CA ALA A 210 6.58 -16.22 -5.16
C ALA A 210 6.35 -17.59 -4.50
N ILE A 211 5.57 -18.48 -5.12
CA ILE A 211 5.35 -19.85 -4.64
C ILE A 211 6.65 -20.67 -4.67
N GLU A 212 7.48 -20.51 -5.71
CA GLU A 212 8.81 -21.12 -5.75
C GLU A 212 9.70 -20.64 -4.59
N LEU A 213 9.66 -19.34 -4.28
CA LEU A 213 10.35 -18.75 -3.13
C LEU A 213 9.82 -19.30 -1.80
N MET A 214 8.50 -19.51 -1.66
CA MET A 214 7.94 -20.16 -0.48
C MET A 214 8.54 -21.57 -0.30
N LYS A 215 8.57 -22.37 -1.37
CA LYS A 215 9.11 -23.73 -1.35
C LYS A 215 10.60 -23.74 -0.96
N SER A 216 11.41 -22.87 -1.56
CA SER A 216 12.84 -22.79 -1.23
C SER A 216 13.11 -22.27 0.19
N SER A 217 12.14 -21.55 0.78
CA SER A 217 12.19 -21.05 2.16
C SER A 217 11.72 -22.07 3.21
N GLY A 218 11.40 -23.31 2.78
CA GLY A 218 10.95 -24.37 3.68
C GLY A 218 9.53 -24.18 4.21
N CYS A 219 8.67 -23.46 3.47
CA CYS A 219 7.27 -23.28 3.83
C CYS A 219 6.44 -24.54 3.57
N PRO A 220 5.35 -24.76 4.32
CA PRO A 220 4.42 -25.85 4.06
C PRO A 220 3.77 -25.70 2.68
N GLU A 221 3.23 -26.81 2.17
CA GLU A 221 2.43 -26.78 0.95
C GLU A 221 1.20 -25.90 1.12
N LEU A 222 0.88 -25.14 0.06
CA LEU A 222 -0.30 -24.30 0.03
C LEU A 222 -1.57 -25.14 0.02
N ASN A 223 -2.67 -24.53 0.48
CA ASN A 223 -3.99 -25.13 0.34
C ASN A 223 -4.26 -25.46 -1.15
N PRO A 224 -4.68 -26.70 -1.49
CA PRO A 224 -5.00 -27.08 -2.86
C PRO A 224 -6.06 -26.18 -3.52
N ILE A 225 -6.95 -25.60 -2.71
CA ILE A 225 -7.95 -24.63 -3.17
C ILE A 225 -7.25 -23.28 -3.34
N ASP A 226 -7.19 -22.81 -4.59
CA ASP A 226 -6.70 -21.47 -4.92
C ASP A 226 -7.77 -20.41 -4.63
N PRO A 227 -7.52 -19.44 -3.73
CA PRO A 227 -8.52 -18.44 -3.35
C PRO A 227 -8.91 -17.54 -4.53
N ARG A 228 -8.05 -17.38 -5.53
CA ARG A 228 -8.34 -16.64 -6.77
C ARG A 228 -9.48 -17.27 -7.56
N ASN A 229 -9.60 -18.60 -7.55
CA ASN A 229 -10.68 -19.28 -8.27
C ASN A 229 -12.05 -18.94 -7.68
N THR A 230 -12.15 -18.82 -6.35
CA THR A 230 -13.38 -18.40 -5.70
C THR A 230 -13.68 -16.93 -5.96
N PHE A 231 -12.65 -16.08 -5.89
CA PHE A 231 -12.77 -14.66 -6.14
C PHE A 231 -13.27 -14.37 -7.56
N TYR A 232 -12.60 -14.89 -8.60
CA TYR A 232 -12.93 -14.60 -10.00
C TYR A 232 -14.18 -15.29 -10.53
N LYS A 233 -14.74 -16.27 -9.81
CA LYS A 233 -16.05 -16.86 -10.15
C LYS A 233 -17.22 -15.94 -9.81
N ARG A 234 -17.03 -14.98 -8.91
CA ARG A 234 -18.08 -14.05 -8.49
C ARG A 234 -18.36 -13.03 -9.58
N THR A 235 -19.64 -12.79 -9.85
CA THR A 235 -20.07 -11.63 -10.64
C THR A 235 -19.96 -10.36 -9.80
N LEU A 236 -20.09 -9.19 -10.43
CA LEU A 236 -20.13 -7.91 -9.70
C LEU A 236 -21.26 -7.87 -8.66
N LYS A 237 -22.42 -8.47 -8.97
CA LYS A 237 -23.55 -8.59 -8.04
C LYS A 237 -23.22 -9.48 -6.85
N ASP A 238 -22.49 -10.57 -7.08
CA ASP A 238 -22.07 -11.47 -6.00
C ASP A 238 -21.05 -10.77 -5.07
N HIS A 239 -20.15 -9.97 -5.63
CA HIS A 239 -19.25 -9.13 -4.84
C HIS A 239 -20.00 -8.06 -4.04
N GLU A 240 -20.96 -7.37 -4.66
CA GLU A 240 -21.78 -6.38 -3.95
C GLU A 240 -22.53 -7.03 -2.78
N PHE A 241 -23.16 -8.18 -3.02
CA PHE A 241 -23.86 -8.93 -1.99
C PHE A 241 -22.90 -9.36 -0.86
N TYR A 242 -21.72 -9.87 -1.23
CA TYR A 242 -20.67 -10.22 -0.28
C TYR A 242 -20.25 -9.03 0.60
N PHE A 243 -19.99 -7.87 0.01
CA PHE A 243 -19.60 -6.68 0.74
C PHE A 243 -20.71 -6.13 1.64
N LYS A 244 -21.98 -6.24 1.23
CA LYS A 244 -23.14 -5.93 2.08
C LYS A 244 -23.22 -6.85 3.29
N GLN A 245 -23.05 -8.17 3.10
CA GLN A 245 -23.04 -9.12 4.22
C GLN A 245 -21.90 -8.86 5.21
N LYS A 246 -20.73 -8.45 4.70
CA LYS A 246 -19.57 -8.07 5.52
C LYS A 246 -19.71 -6.71 6.21
N GLY A 247 -20.79 -5.96 5.93
CA GLY A 247 -20.96 -4.60 6.45
C GLY A 247 -19.98 -3.58 5.88
N ILE A 248 -19.29 -3.92 4.77
CA ILE A 248 -18.38 -3.02 4.07
C ILE A 248 -19.18 -1.93 3.35
N ILE A 249 -20.32 -2.30 2.77
CA ILE A 249 -21.24 -1.39 2.09
C ILE A 249 -22.56 -1.37 2.87
N ILE A 250 -23.04 -0.17 3.20
CA ILE A 250 -24.35 0.03 3.83
C ILE A 250 -25.42 0.06 2.72
N THR A 251 -26.53 -0.65 2.93
CA THR A 251 -27.71 -0.67 2.05
C THR A 251 -28.39 0.68 1.94
#